data_AF-A0A956I0N1-F1
#
_entry.id   AF-A0A956I0N1-F1
#
_cell.length_a   1.000
_cell.length_b   1.000
_cell.length_c   1.000
_cell.angle_alpha   90.00
_cell.angle_beta   90.00
_cell.angle_gamma   90.00
#
_symmetry.space_group_name_H-M   'P 1'
#
loop_
_entity.id
_entity.type
_entity.pdbx_description
1 polymer ?
#
loop_
_entity_poly.entity_id
_entity_poly.type
_entity_poly.pdbx_seq_one_letter_code
_entity_poly.pdbx_strand_id
1 'polypeptide(L)' 'QALEDAACLVFLETRLEAFAVDRDRAHVIDILKKTWAKMSFRGQAAAMAVPFGPAARALVEEALA' A
#
# COMPACT_ATOMS: atom_id res chain seq x y z
N GLN A 1 -2.38 -13.91 8.40
CA GLN A 1 -0.95 -13.62 8.29
C GLN A 1 -0.48 -13.83 6.85
N ALA A 2 0.01 -15.01 6.40
CA ALA A 2 0.54 -15.14 5.03
C ALA A 2 -0.47 -14.82 3.90
N LEU A 3 -1.73 -15.22 4.06
CA LEU A 3 -2.81 -14.89 3.10
C LEU A 3 -3.11 -13.39 3.07
N GLU A 4 -3.05 -12.72 4.23
CA GLU A 4 -3.29 -11.27 4.34
C GLU A 4 -2.13 -10.50 3.72
N ASP A 5 -0.89 -10.92 3.96
CA ASP A 5 0.30 -10.35 3.33
C ASP A 5 0.19 -10.45 1.80
N ALA A 6 -0.16 -11.64 1.28
CA ALA A 6 -0.33 -11.84 -0.15
C ALA A 6 -1.44 -10.93 -0.73
N ALA A 7 -2.59 -10.83 -0.05
CA ALA A 7 -3.69 -9.97 -0.48
C ALA A 7 -3.29 -8.48 -0.48
N CYS A 8 -2.58 -8.02 0.56
CA CYS A 8 -2.10 -6.64 0.65
C CYS A 8 -1.05 -6.32 -0.42
N LEU A 9 -0.11 -7.24 -0.65
CA LEU A 9 0.91 -7.08 -1.69
C LEU A 9 0.30 -7.00 -3.09
N VAL A 10 -0.65 -7.88 -3.41
CA VAL A 10 -1.37 -7.84 -4.70
C VAL A 10 -2.13 -6.53 -4.86
N PHE A 11 -2.77 -6.01 -3.79
CA PHE A 11 -3.41 -4.69 -3.83
C PHE A 11 -2.41 -3.57 -4.14
N LEU A 12 -1.29 -3.54 -3.43
CA LEU A 12 -0.26 -2.52 -3.60
C LEU A 12 0.33 -2.55 -5.03
N GLU A 13 0.63 -3.74 -5.55
CA GLU A 13 1.27 -3.90 -6.85
C GLU A 13 0.31 -3.65 -8.03
N THR A 14 -0.93 -4.11 -7.94
CA THR A 14 -1.81 -4.17 -9.13
C THR A 14 -3.00 -3.22 -9.08
N ARG A 15 -3.33 -2.66 -7.91
CA ARG A 15 -4.57 -1.89 -7.72
C ARG A 15 -4.36 -0.50 -7.16
N LEU A 16 -3.29 -0.25 -6.40
CA LEU A 16 -3.09 1.03 -5.69
C LEU A 16 -3.16 2.24 -6.63
N GLU A 17 -2.47 2.17 -7.76
CA GLU A 17 -2.43 3.30 -8.71
C GLU A 17 -3.82 3.66 -9.22
N ALA A 18 -4.56 2.67 -9.74
CA ALA A 18 -5.94 2.88 -10.20
C ALA A 18 -6.88 3.27 -9.05
N PHE A 19 -6.66 2.73 -7.85
CA PHE A 19 -7.44 3.05 -6.65
C PHE A 19 -7.28 4.51 -6.22
N ALA A 20 -6.11 5.10 -6.44
CA ALA A 20 -5.78 6.45 -6.00
C ALA A 20 -6.28 7.56 -6.96
N VAL A 21 -6.60 7.24 -8.23
CA VAL A 21 -6.94 8.25 -9.25
C VAL A 21 -8.19 9.07 -8.88
N ASP A 22 -9.25 8.41 -8.41
CA ASP A 22 -10.57 9.04 -8.18
C ASP A 22 -10.91 9.25 -6.70
N ARG A 23 -9.90 9.21 -5.82
CA ARG A 23 -10.11 9.27 -4.37
C ARG A 23 -9.39 10.44 -3.74
N ASP A 24 -10.03 10.97 -2.70
CA ASP A 24 -9.40 11.96 -1.84
C ASP A 24 -8.10 11.40 -1.24
N ARG A 25 -7.07 12.24 -1.22
CA ARG A 25 -5.73 11.85 -0.77
C ARG A 25 -5.75 11.32 0.67
N ALA A 26 -6.46 11.99 1.58
CA ALA A 26 -6.50 11.58 2.99
C ALA A 26 -7.19 10.22 3.15
N HIS A 27 -8.22 9.94 2.33
CA HIS A 27 -8.85 8.63 2.28
C HIS A 27 -7.88 7.53 1.82
N VAL A 28 -7.09 7.80 0.78
CA VAL A 28 -6.09 6.84 0.28
C VAL A 28 -5.02 6.55 1.34
N ILE A 29 -4.53 7.58 2.01
CA ILE A 29 -3.55 7.45 3.10
C ILE A 29 -4.10 6.60 4.25
N ASP A 30 -5.34 6.82 4.69
CA ASP A 30 -5.97 6.00 5.74
C ASP A 30 -6.07 4.52 5.34
N ILE A 31 -6.41 4.23 4.09
CA ILE A 31 -6.46 2.86 3.56
C ILE A 31 -5.06 2.23 3.53
N LEU A 32 -4.03 2.98 3.14
CA LEU A 32 -2.65 2.50 3.15
C LEU A 32 -2.16 2.18 4.57
N LYS A 33 -2.45 3.05 5.55
CA LYS A 33 -2.15 2.79 6.97
C LYS A 33 -2.82 1.50 7.48
N LYS A 34 -4.10 1.31 7.15
CA LYS A 34 -4.85 0.09 7.50
C LYS A 34 -4.34 -1.16 6.78
N THR A 35 -3.92 -1.02 5.52
CA THR A 35 -3.32 -2.11 4.74
C THR A 35 -2.00 -2.54 5.37
N TRP A 36 -1.14 -1.57 5.72
CA TRP A 36 0.13 -1.80 6.37
C TRP A 36 0.00 -2.49 7.74
N ALA A 37 -0.97 -2.06 8.55
CA ALA A 37 -1.22 -2.63 9.88
C ALA A 37 -1.69 -4.11 9.85
N LYS A 38 -2.24 -4.57 8.72
CA LYS A 38 -2.63 -5.98 8.52
C LYS A 38 -1.47 -6.89 8.11
N MET A 39 -0.35 -6.30 7.70
CA MET A 39 0.80 -7.05 7.19
C MET A 39 1.75 -7.45 8.31
N SER A 40 2.35 -8.62 8.18
CA SER A 40 3.48 -9.04 9.01
C SER A 40 4.72 -8.20 8.67
N PHE A 41 5.75 -8.26 9.53
CA PHE A 41 7.04 -7.62 9.25
C PHE A 41 7.64 -8.06 7.90
N ARG A 42 7.47 -9.34 7.53
CA ARG A 42 7.91 -9.86 6.23
C ARG A 42 7.09 -9.29 5.08
N GLY A 43 5.77 -9.17 5.27
CA GLY A 43 4.89 -8.52 4.31
C GLY A 43 5.30 -7.07 4.07
N GLN A 44 5.48 -6.30 5.14
CA GLN A 44 5.91 -4.90 5.09
C GLN A 44 7.25 -4.74 4.36
N ALA A 45 8.23 -5.60 4.64
CA ALA A 45 9.50 -5.60 3.90
C ALA A 45 9.31 -5.88 2.40
N ALA A 46 8.43 -6.81 2.03
CA ALA A 46 8.09 -7.08 0.63
C ALA A 46 7.34 -5.91 -0.03
N ALA A 47 6.46 -5.21 0.70
CA ALA A 47 5.74 -4.04 0.20
C ALA A 47 6.69 -2.89 -0.19
N MET A 48 7.78 -2.70 0.56
CA MET A 48 8.81 -1.69 0.22
C MET A 48 9.58 -2.01 -1.07
N ALA A 49 9.60 -3.28 -1.47
CA ALA A 49 10.25 -3.74 -2.69
C ALA A 49 9.33 -3.69 -3.93
N VAL A 50 8.04 -3.37 -3.76
CA VAL A 50 7.10 -3.24 -4.89
C VAL A 50 7.52 -2.03 -5.75
N PRO A 51 7.62 -2.20 -7.08
CA PRO A 51 8.00 -1.12 -7.99
C PRO A 51 6.82 -0.18 -8.27
N PHE A 52 6.56 0.75 -7.35
CA PHE A 52 5.53 1.77 -7.51
C PHE A 52 5.92 2.84 -8.54
N GLY A 53 4.95 3.37 -9.27
CA GLY A 53 5.09 4.67 -9.93
C GLY A 53 5.30 5.81 -8.92
N PRO A 54 5.79 6.98 -9.37
CA PRO A 54 6.16 8.08 -8.47
C PRO A 54 5.02 8.58 -7.55
N ALA A 55 3.80 8.66 -8.09
CA ALA A 55 2.63 9.12 -7.33
C ALA A 55 2.22 8.12 -6.23
N ALA A 56 2.17 6.82 -6.56
CA ALA A 56 1.87 5.77 -5.59
C ALA A 56 2.96 5.67 -4.52
N ARG A 57 4.23 5.80 -4.91
CA ARG A 57 5.35 5.83 -3.96
C ARG A 57 5.20 6.94 -2.92
N ALA A 58 4.87 8.16 -3.37
CA ALA A 58 4.66 9.29 -2.47
C ALA A 58 3.51 9.06 -1.48
N LEU A 59 2.41 8.43 -1.93
CA LEU A 59 1.29 8.08 -1.04
C LEU A 59 1.69 7.04 0.01
N VAL A 60 2.47 6.01 -0.38
CA VAL A 60 2.97 5.01 0.57
C VAL A 60 3.91 5.65 1.58
N GLU A 61 4.85 6.49 1.16
CA GLU A 61 5.78 7.17 2.06
C GLU A 61 5.06 8.11 3.03
N GLU A 62 4.06 8.88 2.55
CA GLU A 62 3.22 9.72 3.40
C GLU A 62 2.38 8.91 4.39
N ALA A 63 1.94 7.71 4.01
CA ALA A 63 1.20 6.84 4.91
C ALA A 63 2.09 6.23 6.02
N LEU A 64 3.41 6.18 5.83
CA LEU A 64 4.36 5.61 6.79
C LEU A 64 5.10 6.65 7.63
N ALA A 65 4.99 7.93 7.28
CA ALA A 65 5.45 9.06 8.09
C ALA A 65 4.56 9.27 9.34
#